data_AF-A0A381RI31-F1
#
_entry.id   AF-A0A381RI31-F1
#
_cell.length_a   1.000
_cell.length_b   1.000
_cell.length_c   1.000
_cell.angle_alpha   90.00
_cell.angle_beta   90.00
_cell.angle_gamma   90.00
#
_symmetry.space_group_name_H-M   'P 1'
#
loop_
_entity.id
_entity.type
_entity.pdbx_description
1 polymer ?
#
loop_
_entity_poly.entity_id
_entity_poly.type
_entity_poly.pdbx_seq_one_letter_code
_entity_poly.pdbx_strand_id
1 'polypeptide(L)'
;VNAWLAAINPVTKRLVAERTSYSSQLIPVTPYVTVSCIEAFLRYPEAVATITAAMSPEEIGAAARRPGCQVDSVFLWGLANFFLIGRNVMAMVDPTLDSVERTHTVLDFWARASRAYRGGRHLHAAEVGNRLDVFHPDMVSHLAAGAGWVDDERRDRIRRANATIINHLFLLYFDTRVGHADTGPYRLDDGRTLIVRDFYRLGESDFAWSGVAANVPHRNLTAALVLGPEVDVTITDYGTTISTPENYLDHLTGFGLFRTDGVVPGGLPVPLSDRDLEATAVAAKAAQRQHYRDIVAMGRDERIACGSYVYFTFLRPFAEMAGVADDIDWTCPRDTPADLYPLVTADMDPPERDPDADIYPAFA
;
A
#
# COMPACT_ATOMS: atom_id res chain seq x y z
N VAL A 1 16.17 18.34 2.95
CA VAL A 1 14.77 18.34 3.46
C VAL A 1 13.83 19.19 2.63
N ASN A 2 13.96 20.53 2.57
CA ASN A 2 13.02 21.38 1.80
C ASN A 2 12.84 20.97 0.33
N ALA A 3 13.91 20.53 -0.35
CA ALA A 3 13.81 20.00 -1.72
C ALA A 3 12.90 18.75 -1.83
N TRP A 4 12.87 17.88 -0.82
CA TRP A 4 11.97 16.72 -0.80
C TRP A 4 10.53 17.13 -0.49
N LEU A 5 10.32 18.09 0.40
CA LEU A 5 8.99 18.65 0.65
C LEU A 5 8.39 19.24 -0.63
N ALA A 6 9.18 20.02 -1.37
CA ALA A 6 8.79 20.59 -2.66
C ALA A 6 8.48 19.51 -3.73
N ALA A 7 9.13 18.34 -3.67
CA ALA A 7 8.84 17.23 -4.56
C ALA A 7 7.54 16.48 -4.19
N ILE A 8 7.29 16.28 -2.89
CA ILE A 8 6.14 15.51 -2.37
C ILE A 8 4.84 16.32 -2.50
N ASN A 9 4.84 17.60 -2.11
CA ASN A 9 3.64 18.44 -2.04
C ASN A 9 2.73 18.39 -3.29
N PRO A 10 3.22 18.62 -4.52
CA PRO A 10 2.36 18.63 -5.71
C PRO A 10 1.77 17.25 -6.04
N VAL A 11 2.49 16.17 -5.72
CA VAL A 11 2.00 14.79 -5.94
C VAL A 11 0.90 14.47 -4.93
N THR A 12 1.16 14.71 -3.64
CA THR A 12 0.19 14.47 -2.57
C THR A 12 -1.07 15.31 -2.75
N LYS A 13 -0.95 16.58 -3.12
CA LYS A 13 -2.09 17.47 -3.37
C LYS A 13 -3.03 16.95 -4.45
N ARG A 14 -2.46 16.47 -5.56
CA ARG A 14 -3.22 15.88 -6.65
C ARG A 14 -3.93 14.60 -6.21
N LEU A 15 -3.19 13.67 -5.59
CA LEU A 15 -3.73 12.38 -5.17
C LEU A 15 -4.82 12.49 -4.08
N VAL A 16 -4.71 13.49 -3.20
CA VAL A 16 -5.74 13.77 -2.20
C VAL A 16 -6.97 14.40 -2.85
N ALA A 17 -6.80 15.31 -3.82
CA ALA A 17 -7.91 15.96 -4.52
C ALA A 17 -8.71 14.99 -5.42
N GLU A 18 -8.04 14.02 -6.04
CA GLU A 18 -8.67 13.00 -6.88
C GLU A 18 -9.40 11.93 -6.05
N ARG A 19 -9.13 11.86 -4.74
CA ARG A 19 -9.78 10.89 -3.84
C ARG A 19 -11.15 11.41 -3.42
N THR A 20 -12.21 10.71 -3.81
CA THR A 20 -13.55 10.92 -3.26
C THR A 20 -13.51 10.68 -1.75
N SER A 21 -14.04 11.62 -0.97
CA SER A 21 -14.14 11.45 0.49
C SER A 21 -14.99 10.22 0.79
N TYR A 22 -14.46 9.33 1.65
CA TYR A 22 -15.16 8.13 2.11
C TYR A 22 -15.28 8.21 3.62
N SER A 23 -16.51 8.16 4.13
CA SER A 23 -16.79 7.98 5.55
C SER A 23 -17.33 6.57 5.77
N SER A 24 -16.56 5.75 6.50
CA SER A 24 -17.07 4.48 6.99
C SER A 24 -18.01 4.74 8.16
N GLN A 25 -19.18 4.10 8.15
CA GLN A 25 -20.10 4.12 9.29
C GLN A 25 -19.67 3.17 10.41
N LEU A 26 -18.78 2.21 10.09
CA LEU A 26 -18.36 1.16 11.02
C LEU A 26 -17.00 1.47 11.66
N ILE A 27 -16.06 1.98 10.87
CA ILE A 27 -14.67 2.18 11.27
C ILE A 27 -14.33 3.68 11.35
N PRO A 28 -13.80 4.18 12.47
CA PRO A 28 -13.48 5.60 12.63
C PRO A 28 -12.20 5.98 11.88
N VAL A 29 -12.31 6.14 10.55
CA VAL A 29 -11.16 6.39 9.64
C VAL A 29 -10.34 7.60 10.04
N THR A 30 -10.96 8.76 10.19
CA THR A 30 -10.23 10.00 10.52
C THR A 30 -9.50 9.89 11.86
N PRO A 31 -10.13 9.44 12.97
CA PRO A 31 -9.43 9.20 14.22
C PRO A 31 -8.22 8.27 14.11
N TYR A 32 -8.39 7.11 13.47
CA TYR A 32 -7.29 6.14 13.43
C TYR A 32 -6.13 6.60 12.55
N VAL A 33 -6.41 7.32 11.45
CA VAL A 33 -5.37 7.88 10.57
C VAL A 33 -4.57 8.93 11.34
N THR A 34 -5.23 9.82 12.08
CA THR A 34 -4.55 10.84 12.89
C THR A 34 -3.62 10.20 13.92
N VAL A 35 -4.12 9.21 14.68
CA VAL A 35 -3.30 8.47 15.67
C VAL A 35 -2.11 7.79 15.00
N SER A 36 -2.31 7.11 13.86
CA SER A 36 -1.19 6.47 13.14
C SER A 36 -0.12 7.45 12.67
N CYS A 37 -0.51 8.66 12.26
CA CYS A 37 0.41 9.68 11.81
C CYS A 37 1.23 10.24 12.99
N ILE A 38 0.60 10.43 14.16
CA ILE A 38 1.31 10.82 15.39
C ILE A 38 2.35 9.76 15.76
N GLU A 39 1.96 8.49 15.78
CA GLU A 39 2.88 7.36 16.04
C GLU A 39 4.02 7.31 15.03
N ALA A 40 3.73 7.49 13.73
CA ALA A 40 4.73 7.54 12.68
C ALA A 40 5.73 8.69 12.91
N PHE A 41 5.26 9.90 13.23
CA PHE A 41 6.14 11.04 13.52
C PHE A 41 7.04 10.80 14.74
N LEU A 42 6.49 10.21 15.79
CA LEU A 42 7.21 9.96 17.02
C LEU A 42 8.25 8.83 16.86
N ARG A 43 7.94 7.78 16.08
CA ARG A 43 8.68 6.50 16.11
C ARG A 43 9.40 6.12 14.84
N TYR A 44 8.98 6.61 13.65
CA TYR A 44 9.68 6.27 12.41
C TYR A 44 11.17 6.62 12.40
N PRO A 45 11.66 7.74 12.99
CA PRO A 45 13.09 8.04 12.96
C PRO A 45 13.96 6.91 13.56
N GLU A 46 13.56 6.34 14.69
CA GLU A 46 14.28 5.23 15.34
C GLU A 46 14.12 3.91 14.58
N ALA A 47 12.91 3.61 14.11
CA ALA A 47 12.65 2.43 13.30
C ALA A 47 13.45 2.46 11.98
N VAL A 48 13.50 3.62 11.29
CA VAL A 48 14.30 3.84 10.08
C VAL A 48 15.79 3.67 10.37
N ALA A 49 16.30 4.18 11.49
CA ALA A 49 17.69 3.98 11.88
C ALA A 49 18.03 2.49 12.08
N THR A 50 17.13 1.75 12.74
CA THR A 50 17.25 0.30 12.94
C THR A 50 17.30 -0.45 11.62
N ILE A 51 16.38 -0.15 10.69
CA ILE A 51 16.33 -0.75 9.35
C ILE A 51 17.61 -0.42 8.57
N THR A 52 18.01 0.84 8.55
CA THR A 52 19.18 1.33 7.79
C THR A 52 20.49 0.72 8.29
N ALA A 53 20.58 0.40 9.58
CA ALA A 53 21.73 -0.29 10.16
C ALA A 53 21.88 -1.73 9.66
N ALA A 54 20.76 -2.38 9.28
CA ALA A 54 20.75 -3.77 8.80
C ALA A 54 20.79 -3.88 7.26
N MET A 55 20.11 -2.99 6.54
CA MET A 55 20.03 -3.00 5.08
C MET A 55 19.88 -1.58 4.55
N SER A 56 20.67 -1.21 3.53
CA SER A 56 20.58 0.15 2.98
C SER A 56 19.24 0.38 2.26
N PRO A 57 18.73 1.62 2.22
CA PRO A 57 17.51 1.94 1.48
C PRO A 57 17.61 1.57 -0.01
N GLU A 58 18.79 1.70 -0.63
CA GLU A 58 19.04 1.30 -2.01
C GLU A 58 18.89 -0.20 -2.22
N GLU A 59 19.44 -1.01 -1.33
CA GLU A 59 19.30 -2.46 -1.38
C GLU A 59 17.84 -2.87 -1.21
N ILE A 60 17.12 -2.26 -0.27
CA ILE A 60 15.68 -2.50 -0.05
C ILE A 60 14.89 -2.18 -1.31
N GLY A 61 15.07 -0.97 -1.86
CA GLY A 61 14.37 -0.56 -3.07
C GLY A 61 14.69 -1.44 -4.28
N ALA A 62 15.94 -1.89 -4.44
CA ALA A 62 16.31 -2.81 -5.51
C ALA A 62 15.70 -4.21 -5.33
N ALA A 63 15.73 -4.76 -4.12
CA ALA A 63 15.18 -6.08 -3.79
C ALA A 63 13.65 -6.14 -3.87
N ALA A 64 13.00 -4.99 -3.73
CA ALA A 64 11.56 -4.81 -3.84
C ALA A 64 11.00 -4.95 -5.27
N ARG A 65 11.85 -4.94 -6.30
CA ARG A 65 11.46 -4.97 -7.73
C ARG A 65 11.03 -6.37 -8.19
N ARG A 66 10.04 -6.96 -7.50
CA ARG A 66 9.53 -8.31 -7.73
C ARG A 66 8.05 -8.43 -7.35
N PRO A 67 7.30 -9.37 -7.94
CA PRO A 67 5.92 -9.59 -7.56
C PRO A 67 5.74 -10.06 -6.11
N GLY A 68 4.60 -9.73 -5.53
CA GLY A 68 4.20 -10.10 -4.17
C GLY A 68 5.00 -9.39 -3.07
N CYS A 69 5.74 -8.33 -3.40
CA CYS A 69 6.51 -7.56 -2.44
C CYS A 69 5.75 -6.29 -2.02
N GLN A 70 5.41 -6.21 -0.73
CA GLN A 70 4.66 -5.06 -0.18
C GLN A 70 5.53 -3.81 0.04
N VAL A 71 6.85 -3.91 -0.16
CA VAL A 71 7.67 -2.70 -0.35
C VAL A 71 7.39 -2.18 -1.76
N ASP A 72 6.30 -1.46 -1.92
CA ASP A 72 5.81 -0.98 -3.21
C ASP A 72 5.61 0.54 -3.21
N SER A 73 5.04 1.05 -4.31
CA SER A 73 4.79 2.49 -4.45
C SER A 73 3.84 3.05 -3.39
N VAL A 74 2.86 2.26 -2.94
CA VAL A 74 1.83 2.68 -1.97
C VAL A 74 2.46 2.81 -0.59
N PHE A 75 3.28 1.83 -0.23
CA PHE A 75 4.00 1.81 1.05
C PHE A 75 5.10 2.88 1.10
N LEU A 76 5.81 3.11 -0.01
CA LEU A 76 6.74 4.24 -0.14
C LEU A 76 6.03 5.59 -0.02
N TRP A 77 4.87 5.77 -0.65
CA TRP A 77 4.09 7.00 -0.51
C TRP A 77 3.63 7.19 0.94
N GLY A 78 3.05 6.15 1.56
CA GLY A 78 2.53 6.24 2.93
C GLY A 78 3.61 6.50 3.97
N LEU A 79 4.80 5.90 3.83
CA LEU A 79 5.94 6.11 4.72
C LEU A 79 6.25 7.61 4.87
N ALA A 80 6.44 8.33 3.77
CA ALA A 80 6.73 9.76 3.81
C ALA A 80 5.51 10.59 4.27
N ASN A 81 4.34 10.31 3.71
CA ASN A 81 3.16 11.14 3.93
C ASN A 81 2.60 11.03 5.35
N PHE A 82 2.60 9.83 5.96
CA PHE A 82 2.09 9.66 7.34
C PHE A 82 3.01 10.31 8.37
N PHE A 83 4.34 10.21 8.18
CA PHE A 83 5.30 10.95 8.99
C PHE A 83 5.08 12.47 8.88
N LEU A 84 4.92 12.99 7.65
CA LEU A 84 4.75 14.43 7.43
C LEU A 84 3.37 14.97 7.89
N ILE A 85 2.31 14.17 7.81
CA ILE A 85 1.02 14.52 8.43
C ILE A 85 1.17 14.56 9.96
N GLY A 86 1.86 13.57 10.53
CA GLY A 86 2.16 13.54 11.96
C GLY A 86 2.98 14.75 12.41
N ARG A 87 3.97 15.17 11.60
CA ARG A 87 4.72 16.41 11.80
C ARG A 87 3.80 17.62 11.89
N ASN A 88 2.85 17.78 10.96
CA ASN A 88 1.91 18.90 11.01
C ASN A 88 1.05 18.88 12.29
N VAL A 89 0.56 17.70 12.69
CA VAL A 89 -0.24 17.55 13.92
C VAL A 89 0.60 17.89 15.15
N MET A 90 1.79 17.30 15.27
CA MET A 90 2.64 17.48 16.44
C MET A 90 3.26 18.87 16.53
N ALA A 91 3.50 19.56 15.41
CA ALA A 91 3.95 20.94 15.42
C ALA A 91 2.90 21.91 16.00
N MET A 92 1.60 21.57 15.92
CA MET A 92 0.54 22.34 16.60
C MET A 92 0.50 22.09 18.11
N VAL A 93 0.95 20.91 18.56
CA VAL A 93 1.00 20.52 19.98
C VAL A 93 2.26 21.08 20.63
N ASP A 94 3.41 20.81 20.03
CA ASP A 94 4.72 21.28 20.44
C ASP A 94 5.61 21.54 19.21
N PRO A 95 5.75 22.81 18.78
CA PRO A 95 6.59 23.18 17.64
C PRO A 95 8.07 22.78 17.80
N THR A 96 8.55 22.55 19.02
CA THR A 96 9.97 22.20 19.26
C THR A 96 10.32 20.78 18.82
N LEU A 97 9.31 19.93 18.62
CA LEU A 97 9.50 18.58 18.08
C LEU A 97 9.81 18.60 16.57
N ASP A 98 9.46 19.68 15.88
CA ASP A 98 9.68 19.81 14.44
C ASP A 98 11.15 20.09 14.12
N SER A 99 11.92 19.02 13.93
CA SER A 99 13.35 19.09 13.65
C SER A 99 13.70 18.65 12.23
N VAL A 100 14.66 19.37 11.65
CA VAL A 100 15.26 19.06 10.35
C VAL A 100 15.92 17.69 10.37
N GLU A 101 16.58 17.31 11.47
CA GLU A 101 17.31 16.04 11.59
C GLU A 101 16.38 14.81 11.57
N ARG A 102 15.30 14.83 12.36
CA ARG A 102 14.30 13.74 12.35
C ARG A 102 13.65 13.62 10.97
N THR A 103 13.29 14.75 10.38
CA THR A 103 12.69 14.79 9.04
C THR A 103 13.67 14.32 7.97
N HIS A 104 14.95 14.69 8.08
CA HIS A 104 16.00 14.21 7.19
C HIS A 104 16.14 12.69 7.26
N THR A 105 16.17 12.11 8.46
CA THR A 105 16.31 10.66 8.65
C THR A 105 15.25 9.89 7.87
N VAL A 106 13.97 10.26 8.03
CA VAL A 106 12.85 9.57 7.37
C VAL A 106 12.81 9.84 5.87
N LEU A 107 13.00 11.11 5.46
CA LEU A 107 12.92 11.46 4.03
C LEU A 107 14.15 11.02 3.22
N ASP A 108 15.33 10.90 3.82
CA ASP A 108 16.52 10.32 3.17
C ASP A 108 16.31 8.85 2.86
N PHE A 109 15.86 8.08 3.85
CA PHE A 109 15.48 6.68 3.69
C PHE A 109 14.46 6.52 2.56
N TRP A 110 13.36 7.26 2.65
CA TRP A 110 12.30 7.24 1.63
C TRP A 110 12.82 7.57 0.24
N ALA A 111 13.62 8.64 0.09
CA ALA A 111 14.08 9.10 -1.20
C ALA A 111 15.02 8.09 -1.87
N ARG A 112 15.94 7.50 -1.10
CA ARG A 112 16.90 6.51 -1.58
C ARG A 112 16.20 5.20 -1.94
N ALA A 113 15.29 4.70 -1.09
CA ALA A 113 14.48 3.52 -1.39
C ALA A 113 13.55 3.74 -2.61
N SER A 114 12.89 4.90 -2.69
CA SER A 114 11.99 5.23 -3.79
C SER A 114 12.70 5.29 -5.13
N ARG A 115 13.90 5.89 -5.17
CA ARG A 115 14.73 5.93 -6.38
C ARG A 115 15.14 4.52 -6.78
N ALA A 116 15.68 3.73 -5.85
CA ALA A 116 16.11 2.37 -6.16
C ALA A 116 14.96 1.48 -6.67
N TYR A 117 13.78 1.56 -6.04
CA TYR A 117 12.56 0.87 -6.48
C TYR A 117 12.16 1.25 -7.92
N ARG A 118 12.27 2.53 -8.28
CA ARG A 118 11.92 3.06 -9.61
C ARG A 118 13.08 3.03 -10.62
N GLY A 119 14.18 2.34 -10.35
CA GLY A 119 15.31 2.24 -11.28
C GLY A 119 16.23 3.47 -11.34
N GLY A 120 16.24 4.29 -10.29
CA GLY A 120 17.35 5.18 -9.93
C GLY A 120 17.15 6.67 -10.18
N ARG A 121 16.02 7.12 -10.75
CA ARG A 121 15.86 8.52 -11.19
C ARG A 121 14.70 9.28 -10.54
N HIS A 122 13.65 8.58 -10.15
CA HIS A 122 12.37 9.21 -9.79
C HIS A 122 11.99 8.91 -8.34
N LEU A 123 11.40 9.89 -7.67
CA LEU A 123 10.83 9.71 -6.33
C LEU A 123 9.39 9.21 -6.43
N HIS A 124 8.66 9.69 -7.44
CA HIS A 124 7.24 9.42 -7.63
C HIS A 124 6.94 8.84 -9.01
N ALA A 125 5.85 8.07 -9.13
CA ALA A 125 5.32 7.62 -10.42
C ALA A 125 4.88 8.81 -11.28
N ALA A 126 4.39 9.88 -10.65
CA ALA A 126 3.94 11.10 -11.31
C ALA A 126 5.02 11.80 -12.16
N GLU A 127 6.30 11.57 -11.89
CA GLU A 127 7.42 12.13 -12.67
C GLU A 127 7.59 11.46 -14.04
N VAL A 128 7.01 10.27 -14.23
CA VAL A 128 7.12 9.46 -15.45
C VAL A 128 5.75 9.12 -16.04
N GLY A 129 4.79 10.04 -15.87
CA GLY A 129 3.45 9.88 -16.42
C GLY A 129 2.64 8.79 -15.73
N ASN A 130 2.81 8.61 -14.41
CA ASN A 130 2.16 7.57 -13.63
C ASN A 130 2.47 6.17 -14.19
N ARG A 131 3.77 5.86 -14.30
CA ARG A 131 4.27 4.54 -14.68
C ARG A 131 5.01 3.92 -13.50
N LEU A 132 4.64 2.69 -13.16
CA LEU A 132 5.25 1.83 -12.16
C LEU A 132 5.75 0.53 -12.81
N ASP A 133 6.46 0.65 -13.93
CA ASP A 133 7.07 -0.46 -14.69
C ASP A 133 8.40 -0.93 -14.07
N VAL A 134 8.35 -1.34 -12.80
CA VAL A 134 9.55 -1.58 -11.98
C VAL A 134 10.20 -2.94 -12.21
N PHE A 135 9.48 -3.92 -12.75
CA PHE A 135 10.00 -5.29 -12.92
C PHE A 135 11.00 -5.43 -14.07
N HIS A 136 11.90 -6.40 -13.92
CA HIS A 136 12.83 -6.80 -14.98
C HIS A 136 12.06 -7.38 -16.19
N PRO A 137 12.48 -7.14 -17.44
CA PRO A 137 11.82 -7.69 -18.63
C PRO A 137 11.56 -9.20 -18.55
N ASP A 138 12.52 -9.99 -18.06
CA ASP A 138 12.34 -11.45 -17.93
C ASP A 138 11.17 -11.84 -17.00
N MET A 139 10.94 -11.06 -15.94
CA MET A 139 9.80 -11.27 -15.04
C MET A 139 8.48 -10.91 -15.74
N VAL A 140 8.47 -9.81 -16.49
CA VAL A 140 7.30 -9.40 -17.30
C VAL A 140 6.97 -10.48 -18.33
N SER A 141 7.97 -10.99 -19.06
CA SER A 141 7.81 -12.08 -20.01
C SER A 141 7.32 -13.37 -19.35
N HIS A 142 7.84 -13.71 -18.17
CA HIS A 142 7.38 -14.88 -17.39
C HIS A 142 5.89 -14.77 -17.02
N LEU A 143 5.47 -13.63 -16.47
CA LEU A 143 4.08 -13.39 -16.08
C LEU A 143 3.15 -13.37 -17.30
N ALA A 144 3.56 -12.72 -18.39
CA ALA A 144 2.80 -12.67 -19.63
C ALA A 144 2.65 -14.07 -20.27
N ALA A 145 3.70 -14.89 -20.24
CA ALA A 145 3.65 -16.26 -20.76
C ALA A 145 2.72 -17.17 -19.93
N GLY A 146 2.59 -16.91 -18.63
CA GLY A 146 1.63 -17.61 -17.76
C GLY A 146 0.19 -17.10 -17.89
N ALA A 147 -0.07 -16.02 -18.64
CA ALA A 147 -1.40 -15.48 -18.83
C ALA A 147 -2.13 -16.18 -20.00
N GLY A 148 -3.05 -17.09 -19.65
CA GLY A 148 -3.89 -17.78 -20.63
C GLY A 148 -5.02 -16.92 -21.18
N TRP A 149 -5.54 -17.25 -22.36
CA TRP A 149 -6.66 -16.56 -23.01
C TRP A 149 -7.91 -16.42 -22.12
N VAL A 150 -8.59 -15.29 -22.23
CA VAL A 150 -9.80 -14.99 -21.46
C VAL A 150 -10.98 -14.80 -22.42
N ASP A 151 -11.92 -15.74 -22.38
CA ASP A 151 -13.25 -15.58 -22.97
C ASP A 151 -14.21 -14.86 -22.01
N ASP A 152 -15.43 -14.57 -22.45
CA ASP A 152 -16.41 -13.83 -21.67
C ASP A 152 -16.78 -14.54 -20.35
N GLU A 153 -16.92 -15.87 -20.37
CA GLU A 153 -17.27 -16.65 -19.17
C GLU A 153 -16.14 -16.61 -18.13
N ARG A 154 -14.89 -16.80 -18.57
CA ARG A 154 -13.71 -16.73 -17.72
C ARG A 154 -13.50 -15.32 -17.19
N ARG A 155 -13.72 -14.28 -18.02
CA ARG A 155 -13.66 -12.88 -17.60
C ARG A 155 -14.59 -12.60 -16.44
N ASP A 156 -15.82 -13.07 -16.55
CA ASP A 156 -16.85 -12.94 -15.51
C ASP A 156 -16.46 -13.61 -14.19
N ARG A 157 -15.88 -14.82 -14.26
CA ARG A 157 -15.35 -15.52 -13.07
C ARG A 157 -14.21 -14.74 -12.42
N ILE A 158 -13.25 -14.26 -13.22
CA ILE A 158 -12.12 -13.45 -12.75
C ILE A 158 -12.60 -12.16 -12.08
N ARG A 159 -13.51 -11.41 -12.70
CA ARG A 159 -14.06 -10.16 -12.15
C ARG A 159 -14.71 -10.40 -10.79
N ARG A 160 -15.54 -11.44 -10.66
CA ARG A 160 -16.20 -11.79 -9.39
C ARG A 160 -15.20 -12.21 -8.30
N ALA A 161 -14.22 -13.03 -8.65
CA ALA A 161 -13.18 -13.47 -7.71
C ALA A 161 -12.31 -12.29 -7.24
N ASN A 162 -11.82 -11.47 -8.17
CA ASN A 162 -11.05 -10.26 -7.89
C ASN A 162 -11.82 -9.31 -6.96
N ALA A 163 -13.09 -9.02 -7.25
CA ALA A 163 -13.91 -8.17 -6.39
C ALA A 163 -14.08 -8.75 -4.98
N THR A 164 -14.28 -10.06 -4.87
CA THR A 164 -14.42 -10.75 -3.57
C THR A 164 -13.13 -10.67 -2.75
N ILE A 165 -11.99 -10.91 -3.38
CA ILE A 165 -10.67 -10.84 -2.76
C ILE A 165 -10.36 -9.41 -2.29
N ILE A 166 -10.58 -8.41 -3.15
CA ILE A 166 -10.38 -6.99 -2.80
C ILE A 166 -11.29 -6.59 -1.64
N ASN A 167 -12.54 -7.02 -1.60
CA ASN A 167 -13.47 -6.70 -0.51
C ASN A 167 -13.06 -7.34 0.83
N HIS A 168 -12.53 -8.57 0.80
CA HIS A 168 -11.92 -9.19 1.97
C HIS A 168 -10.74 -8.38 2.48
N LEU A 169 -9.80 -8.04 1.59
CA LEU A 169 -8.62 -7.24 1.93
C LEU A 169 -8.98 -5.85 2.44
N PHE A 170 -9.96 -5.19 1.84
CA PHE A 170 -10.41 -3.87 2.28
C PHE A 170 -10.85 -3.88 3.75
N LEU A 171 -11.60 -4.92 4.15
CA LEU A 171 -12.03 -5.07 5.53
C LEU A 171 -10.89 -5.53 6.45
N LEU A 172 -10.06 -6.49 6.00
CA LEU A 172 -8.89 -6.98 6.74
C LEU A 172 -7.90 -5.85 7.06
N TYR A 173 -7.80 -4.87 6.17
CA TYR A 173 -7.00 -3.65 6.33
C TYR A 173 -7.81 -2.48 6.94
N PHE A 174 -8.91 -2.74 7.65
CA PHE A 174 -9.70 -1.72 8.37
C PHE A 174 -10.14 -0.53 7.48
N ASP A 175 -10.76 -0.84 6.35
CA ASP A 175 -11.22 0.11 5.31
C ASP A 175 -10.08 0.85 4.59
N THR A 176 -8.89 0.24 4.56
CA THR A 176 -7.72 0.77 3.85
C THR A 176 -7.49 0.03 2.54
N ARG A 177 -7.31 0.77 1.45
CA ARG A 177 -7.06 0.21 0.10
C ARG A 177 -5.58 -0.07 -0.15
N VAL A 178 -4.94 -0.86 0.71
CA VAL A 178 -3.50 -1.22 0.60
C VAL A 178 -3.20 -2.71 0.71
N GLY A 179 -4.23 -3.54 0.85
CA GLY A 179 -4.07 -5.00 0.73
C GLY A 179 -3.82 -5.48 -0.70
N HIS A 180 -3.87 -4.58 -1.68
CA HIS A 180 -3.48 -4.86 -3.06
C HIS A 180 -2.84 -3.61 -3.68
N ALA A 181 -2.00 -3.82 -4.68
CA ALA A 181 -1.41 -2.74 -5.48
C ALA A 181 -1.14 -3.24 -6.89
N ASP A 182 -1.22 -2.32 -7.86
CA ASP A 182 -0.88 -2.59 -9.25
C ASP A 182 0.50 -2.02 -9.62
N THR A 183 1.18 -2.69 -10.54
CA THR A 183 2.39 -2.19 -11.22
C THR A 183 2.25 -2.34 -12.74
N GLY A 184 3.01 -1.54 -13.48
CA GLY A 184 2.85 -1.32 -14.92
C GLY A 184 2.56 0.15 -15.26
N PRO A 185 2.07 0.45 -16.47
CA PRO A 185 1.80 -0.50 -17.56
C PRO A 185 3.09 -1.12 -18.12
N TYR A 186 3.08 -2.44 -18.33
CA TYR A 186 4.13 -3.14 -19.06
C TYR A 186 3.64 -3.38 -20.50
N ARG A 187 4.26 -2.70 -21.48
CA ARG A 187 3.86 -2.86 -22.89
C ARG A 187 4.47 -4.14 -23.46
N LEU A 188 3.65 -4.96 -24.09
CA LEU A 188 4.05 -6.22 -24.72
C LEU A 188 4.35 -6.02 -26.21
N ASP A 189 5.12 -6.93 -26.81
CA ASP A 189 5.59 -6.83 -28.20
C ASP A 189 4.45 -6.82 -29.23
N ASP A 190 3.30 -7.41 -28.90
CA ASP A 190 2.11 -7.45 -29.74
C ASP A 190 1.17 -6.24 -29.55
N GLY A 191 1.62 -5.24 -28.79
CA GLY A 191 0.87 -4.01 -28.53
C GLY A 191 -0.15 -4.12 -27.40
N ARG A 192 -0.28 -5.27 -26.73
CA ARG A 192 -1.10 -5.38 -25.50
C ARG A 192 -0.40 -4.74 -24.30
N THR A 193 -1.16 -4.50 -23.22
CA THR A 193 -0.62 -4.05 -21.93
C THR A 193 -0.79 -5.13 -20.88
N LEU A 194 0.28 -5.44 -20.16
CA LEU A 194 0.21 -6.18 -18.90
C LEU A 194 0.15 -5.19 -17.72
N ILE A 195 -0.82 -5.43 -16.83
CA ILE A 195 -0.83 -4.91 -15.46
C ILE A 195 -0.54 -6.09 -14.54
N VAL A 196 0.31 -5.88 -13.54
CA VAL A 196 0.54 -6.87 -12.50
C VAL A 196 -0.10 -6.39 -11.21
N ARG A 197 -1.08 -7.14 -10.71
CA ARG A 197 -1.77 -6.88 -9.44
C ARG A 197 -1.25 -7.82 -8.38
N ASP A 198 -0.74 -7.28 -7.29
CA ASP A 198 -0.40 -8.04 -6.10
C ASP A 198 -1.52 -7.97 -5.06
N PHE A 199 -1.72 -9.08 -4.36
CA PHE A 199 -2.60 -9.22 -3.20
C PHE A 199 -1.76 -9.65 -2.01
N TYR A 200 -1.77 -8.86 -0.94
CA TYR A 200 -0.89 -9.02 0.20
C TYR A 200 -1.66 -9.52 1.43
N ARG A 201 -1.04 -10.41 2.20
CA ARG A 201 -1.54 -10.85 3.53
C ARG A 201 -3.02 -11.29 3.50
N LEU A 202 -3.40 -12.07 2.49
CA LEU A 202 -4.75 -12.63 2.31
C LEU A 202 -5.16 -13.58 3.45
N GLY A 203 -4.19 -14.29 4.01
CA GLY A 203 -4.34 -15.21 5.16
C GLY A 203 -3.81 -14.59 6.46
N GLU A 204 -3.45 -15.45 7.42
CA GLU A 204 -2.86 -15.01 8.68
C GLU A 204 -1.57 -14.20 8.48
N SER A 205 -1.48 -13.10 9.21
CA SER A 205 -0.42 -12.12 9.13
C SER A 205 -0.09 -11.57 10.53
N ASP A 206 0.64 -10.46 10.57
CA ASP A 206 0.93 -9.73 11.79
C ASP A 206 -0.27 -8.96 12.36
N PHE A 207 -1.38 -8.87 11.62
CA PHE A 207 -2.61 -8.31 12.16
C PHE A 207 -3.20 -9.26 13.21
N ALA A 208 -3.39 -8.76 14.43
CA ALA A 208 -3.92 -9.55 15.55
C ALA A 208 -5.31 -10.15 15.27
N TRP A 209 -6.07 -9.57 14.34
CA TRP A 209 -7.39 -10.04 13.90
C TRP A 209 -7.36 -10.94 12.66
N SER A 210 -6.19 -11.22 12.07
CA SER A 210 -6.08 -12.00 10.83
C SER A 210 -6.40 -13.50 10.97
N GLY A 211 -6.57 -14.02 12.19
CA GLY A 211 -6.93 -15.42 12.45
C GLY A 211 -8.23 -15.87 11.76
N VAL A 212 -9.14 -14.94 11.46
CA VAL A 212 -10.36 -15.18 10.64
C VAL A 212 -10.05 -15.71 9.24
N ALA A 213 -8.83 -15.48 8.75
CA ALA A 213 -8.34 -15.86 7.43
C ALA A 213 -7.42 -17.09 7.45
N ALA A 214 -7.36 -17.86 8.54
CA ALA A 214 -6.53 -19.06 8.66
C ALA A 214 -6.78 -20.13 7.57
N ASN A 215 -7.98 -20.15 6.98
CA ASN A 215 -8.35 -21.09 5.91
C ASN A 215 -8.12 -20.54 4.50
N VAL A 216 -7.55 -19.33 4.35
CA VAL A 216 -7.24 -18.78 3.03
C VAL A 216 -5.99 -19.48 2.49
N PRO A 217 -6.02 -20.12 1.29
CA PRO A 217 -4.98 -21.05 0.86
C PRO A 217 -3.57 -20.45 0.67
N HIS A 218 -3.52 -19.17 0.32
CA HIS A 218 -2.29 -18.47 -0.01
C HIS A 218 -2.26 -17.13 0.72
N ARG A 219 -1.10 -16.75 1.26
CA ARG A 219 -0.98 -15.45 1.95
C ARG A 219 -0.78 -14.32 0.96
N ASN A 220 -0.11 -14.57 -0.16
CA ASN A 220 0.17 -13.59 -1.19
C ASN A 220 -0.04 -14.20 -2.58
N LEU A 221 -0.69 -13.41 -3.43
CA LEU A 221 -0.98 -13.76 -4.82
C LEU A 221 -0.56 -12.62 -5.74
N THR A 222 -0.21 -12.98 -6.96
CA THR A 222 0.02 -12.05 -8.05
C THR A 222 -0.87 -12.42 -9.22
N ALA A 223 -1.60 -11.46 -9.78
CA ALA A 223 -2.37 -11.62 -11.01
C ALA A 223 -1.70 -10.85 -12.15
N ALA A 224 -1.50 -11.54 -13.27
CA ALA A 224 -1.11 -10.95 -14.54
C ALA A 224 -2.38 -10.65 -15.36
N LEU A 225 -2.68 -9.37 -15.55
CA LEU A 225 -3.86 -8.89 -16.28
C LEU A 225 -3.43 -8.35 -17.64
N VAL A 226 -3.68 -9.09 -18.72
CA VAL A 226 -3.32 -8.68 -20.08
C VAL A 226 -4.52 -8.05 -20.77
N LEU A 227 -4.38 -6.78 -21.12
CA LEU A 227 -5.42 -5.93 -21.70
C LEU A 227 -5.22 -5.77 -23.20
N GLY A 228 -6.33 -5.58 -23.92
CA GLY A 228 -6.32 -5.25 -25.34
C GLY A 228 -5.49 -4.00 -25.67
N PRO A 229 -4.98 -3.90 -26.91
CA PRO A 229 -4.12 -2.78 -27.33
C PRO A 229 -4.80 -1.40 -27.24
N GLU A 230 -6.13 -1.37 -27.24
CA GLU A 230 -6.98 -0.19 -27.14
C GLU A 230 -7.08 0.43 -25.75
N VAL A 231 -6.58 -0.25 -24.71
CA VAL A 231 -6.66 0.24 -23.34
C VAL A 231 -5.39 1.01 -22.97
N ASP A 232 -5.57 2.30 -22.73
CA ASP A 232 -4.55 3.14 -22.14
C ASP A 232 -4.58 3.00 -20.62
N VAL A 233 -3.40 2.87 -19.99
CA VAL A 233 -3.26 2.62 -18.56
C VAL A 233 -2.21 3.55 -17.97
N THR A 234 -2.52 4.08 -16.80
CA THR A 234 -1.57 4.71 -15.90
C THR A 234 -1.77 4.16 -14.49
N ILE A 235 -0.72 4.15 -13.68
CA ILE A 235 -0.74 3.66 -12.31
C ILE A 235 -0.08 4.70 -11.41
N THR A 236 -0.84 5.23 -10.47
CA THR A 236 -0.38 6.30 -9.57
C THR A 236 0.44 5.76 -8.40
N ASP A 237 0.99 6.66 -7.58
CA ASP A 237 1.69 6.25 -6.36
C ASP A 237 0.80 5.53 -5.32
N TYR A 238 -0.53 5.52 -5.49
CA TYR A 238 -1.46 4.69 -4.72
C TYR A 238 -1.58 3.25 -5.24
N GLY A 239 -0.84 2.86 -6.28
CA GLY A 239 -0.94 1.53 -6.88
C GLY A 239 -2.30 1.30 -7.56
N THR A 240 -3.03 2.37 -7.85
CA THR A 240 -4.35 2.32 -8.50
C THR A 240 -4.19 2.44 -10.00
N THR A 241 -4.72 1.46 -10.73
CA THR A 241 -4.90 1.55 -12.18
C THR A 241 -5.95 2.60 -12.53
N ILE A 242 -5.58 3.58 -13.34
CA ILE A 242 -6.46 4.51 -14.05
C ILE A 242 -6.36 4.19 -15.54
N SER A 243 -7.49 3.97 -16.20
CA SER A 243 -7.51 3.54 -17.60
C SER A 243 -8.53 4.26 -18.44
N THR A 244 -8.28 4.26 -19.76
CA THR A 244 -9.27 4.63 -20.78
C THR A 244 -9.42 3.44 -21.72
N PRO A 245 -10.61 2.80 -21.80
CA PRO A 245 -11.81 3.04 -20.99
C PRO A 245 -11.64 2.67 -19.51
N GLU A 246 -12.47 3.24 -18.64
CA GLU A 246 -12.37 3.10 -17.17
C GLU A 246 -12.56 1.64 -16.70
N ASN A 247 -13.47 0.90 -17.34
CA ASN A 247 -13.71 -0.51 -17.04
C ASN A 247 -12.72 -1.43 -17.75
N TYR A 248 -11.41 -1.25 -17.56
CA TYR A 248 -10.37 -2.02 -18.27
C TYR A 248 -10.52 -3.55 -18.14
N LEU A 249 -11.12 -4.05 -17.06
CA LEU A 249 -11.36 -5.49 -16.90
C LEU A 249 -12.33 -6.06 -17.95
N ASP A 250 -13.14 -5.23 -18.61
CA ASP A 250 -13.98 -5.64 -19.74
C ASP A 250 -13.15 -5.94 -21.00
N HIS A 251 -11.94 -5.41 -21.05
CA HIS A 251 -10.97 -5.55 -22.13
C HIS A 251 -9.86 -6.56 -21.79
N LEU A 252 -10.09 -7.38 -20.77
CA LEU A 252 -9.15 -8.44 -20.37
C LEU A 252 -9.13 -9.54 -21.44
N THR A 253 -7.95 -9.73 -22.04
CA THR A 253 -7.69 -10.73 -23.10
C THR A 253 -6.84 -11.89 -22.61
N GLY A 254 -6.06 -11.70 -21.54
CA GLY A 254 -5.26 -12.74 -20.91
C GLY A 254 -5.22 -12.60 -19.39
N PHE A 255 -5.16 -13.73 -18.70
CA PHE A 255 -5.11 -13.79 -17.24
C PHE A 255 -4.22 -14.94 -16.76
N GLY A 256 -3.31 -14.62 -15.85
CA GLY A 256 -2.52 -15.59 -15.09
C GLY A 256 -2.61 -15.30 -13.59
N LEU A 257 -2.65 -16.35 -12.77
CA LEU A 257 -2.58 -16.24 -11.31
C LEU A 257 -1.32 -16.95 -10.83
N PHE A 258 -0.65 -16.38 -9.83
CA PHE A 258 0.57 -16.93 -9.26
C PHE A 258 0.55 -16.83 -7.74
N ARG A 259 1.07 -17.86 -7.08
CA ARG A 259 1.45 -17.82 -5.66
C ARG A 259 2.79 -17.12 -5.51
N THR A 260 2.85 -16.13 -4.62
CA THR A 260 4.08 -15.39 -4.30
C THR A 260 4.56 -15.56 -2.85
N ASP A 261 3.94 -16.45 -2.10
CA ASP A 261 4.40 -16.88 -0.77
C ASP A 261 5.86 -17.34 -0.80
N GLY A 262 6.70 -16.67 0.00
CA GLY A 262 8.12 -17.03 0.16
C GLY A 262 8.99 -16.78 -1.08
N VAL A 263 8.48 -16.08 -2.10
CA VAL A 263 9.32 -15.68 -3.24
C VAL A 263 10.39 -14.70 -2.73
N VAL A 264 11.66 -15.03 -2.97
CA VAL A 264 12.83 -14.21 -2.64
C VAL A 264 13.24 -13.36 -3.86
N PRO A 265 14.09 -12.32 -3.70
CA PRO A 265 14.66 -11.59 -4.83
C PRO A 265 15.29 -12.54 -5.87
N GLY A 266 14.91 -12.37 -7.14
CA GLY A 266 15.32 -13.24 -8.25
C GLY A 266 14.53 -14.54 -8.41
N GLY A 267 13.67 -14.90 -7.45
CA GLY A 267 12.77 -16.05 -7.55
C GLY A 267 11.58 -15.79 -8.48
N LEU A 268 11.04 -16.86 -9.06
CA LEU A 268 9.84 -16.80 -9.91
C LEU A 268 8.58 -17.18 -9.13
N PRO A 269 7.45 -16.45 -9.31
CA PRO A 269 6.15 -16.85 -8.80
C PRO A 269 5.72 -18.24 -9.33
N VAL A 270 4.92 -18.96 -8.55
CA VAL A 270 4.43 -20.30 -8.94
C VAL A 270 3.04 -20.17 -9.56
N PRO A 271 2.81 -20.62 -10.82
CA PRO A 271 1.50 -20.53 -11.45
C PRO A 271 0.41 -21.29 -10.68
N LEU A 272 -0.79 -20.72 -10.66
CA LEU A 272 -2.00 -21.28 -10.08
C LEU A 272 -3.11 -21.38 -11.14
N SER A 273 -4.09 -22.23 -10.87
CA SER A 273 -5.23 -22.46 -11.75
C SER A 273 -6.42 -21.54 -11.41
N ASP A 274 -7.40 -21.48 -12.31
CA ASP A 274 -8.69 -20.83 -12.04
C ASP A 274 -9.41 -21.45 -10.82
N ARG A 275 -9.19 -22.74 -10.54
CA ARG A 275 -9.76 -23.40 -9.35
C ARG A 275 -9.15 -22.85 -8.06
N ASP A 276 -7.86 -22.51 -8.08
CA ASP A 276 -7.19 -21.91 -6.93
C ASP A 276 -7.68 -20.47 -6.69
N LEU A 277 -7.95 -19.72 -7.77
CA LEU A 277 -8.59 -18.40 -7.70
C LEU A 277 -9.97 -18.49 -7.03
N GLU A 278 -10.81 -19.42 -7.49
CA GLU A 278 -12.15 -19.65 -6.96
C GLU A 278 -12.13 -20.10 -5.49
N ALA A 279 -11.25 -21.05 -5.15
CA ALA A 279 -11.07 -21.52 -3.78
C ALA A 279 -10.63 -20.37 -2.85
N THR A 280 -9.70 -19.53 -3.30
CA THR A 280 -9.26 -18.35 -2.56
C THR A 280 -10.41 -17.36 -2.36
N ALA A 281 -11.19 -17.06 -3.40
CA ALA A 281 -12.33 -16.15 -3.29
C ALA A 281 -13.41 -16.67 -2.33
N VAL A 282 -13.69 -17.98 -2.33
CA VAL A 282 -14.63 -18.60 -1.38
C VAL A 282 -14.13 -18.47 0.06
N ALA A 283 -12.86 -18.78 0.31
CA ALA A 283 -12.26 -18.65 1.64
C ALA A 283 -12.24 -17.19 2.12
N ALA A 284 -11.84 -16.26 1.26
CA ALA A 284 -11.83 -14.83 1.52
C ALA A 284 -13.24 -14.30 1.88
N LYS A 285 -14.27 -14.74 1.16
CA LYS A 285 -15.68 -14.38 1.48
C LYS A 285 -16.13 -14.91 2.84
N ALA A 286 -15.66 -16.10 3.24
CA ALA A 286 -15.96 -16.64 4.56
C ALA A 286 -15.26 -15.83 5.67
N ALA A 287 -13.98 -15.54 5.49
CA ALA A 287 -13.17 -14.74 6.41
C ALA A 287 -13.75 -13.31 6.56
N GLN A 288 -14.05 -12.63 5.45
CA GLN A 288 -14.66 -11.30 5.45
C GLN A 288 -15.97 -11.25 6.26
N ARG A 289 -16.85 -12.25 6.10
CA ARG A 289 -18.12 -12.30 6.84
C ARG A 289 -17.90 -12.47 8.35
N GLN A 290 -16.92 -13.26 8.76
CA GLN A 290 -16.58 -13.41 10.17
C GLN A 290 -15.97 -12.11 10.70
N HIS A 291 -14.98 -11.56 10.00
CA HIS A 291 -14.29 -10.34 10.40
C HIS A 291 -15.24 -9.15 10.55
N TYR A 292 -16.23 -9.02 9.67
CA TYR A 292 -17.27 -7.99 9.79
C TYR A 292 -18.02 -8.08 11.12
N ARG A 293 -18.40 -9.30 11.54
CA ARG A 293 -19.06 -9.51 12.84
C ARG A 293 -18.13 -9.16 14.01
N ASP A 294 -16.85 -9.51 13.89
CA ASP A 294 -15.86 -9.22 14.92
C ASP A 294 -15.67 -7.71 15.07
N ILE A 295 -15.52 -6.95 13.96
CA ILE A 295 -15.41 -5.48 13.99
C ILE A 295 -16.66 -4.83 14.61
N VAL A 296 -17.86 -5.33 14.29
CA VAL A 296 -19.10 -4.83 14.90
C VAL A 296 -19.09 -5.01 16.43
N ALA A 297 -18.49 -6.09 16.93
CA ALA A 297 -18.37 -6.35 18.36
C ALA A 297 -17.26 -5.52 19.04
N MET A 298 -16.29 -4.99 18.29
CA MET A 298 -15.20 -4.19 18.83
C MET A 298 -15.69 -2.88 19.44
N GLY A 299 -15.05 -2.46 20.53
CA GLY A 299 -15.19 -1.11 21.07
C GLY A 299 -14.59 -0.05 20.14
N ARG A 300 -14.96 1.23 20.32
CA ARG A 300 -14.47 2.33 19.47
C ARG A 300 -12.94 2.42 19.47
N ASP A 301 -12.32 2.41 20.65
CA ASP A 301 -10.86 2.51 20.78
C ASP A 301 -10.13 1.29 20.23
N GLU A 302 -10.74 0.11 20.28
CA GLU A 302 -10.20 -1.10 19.66
C GLU A 302 -10.18 -0.97 18.13
N ARG A 303 -11.25 -0.42 17.52
CA ARG A 303 -11.27 -0.13 16.07
C ARG A 303 -10.25 0.94 15.69
N ILE A 304 -10.05 1.94 16.55
CA ILE A 304 -9.01 2.96 16.36
C ILE A 304 -7.63 2.29 16.39
N ALA A 305 -7.33 1.50 17.43
CA ALA A 305 -6.05 0.81 17.55
C ALA A 305 -5.76 -0.08 16.34
N CYS A 306 -6.74 -0.87 15.88
CA CYS A 306 -6.57 -1.73 14.72
C CYS A 306 -6.32 -0.93 13.42
N GLY A 307 -7.12 0.12 13.15
CA GLY A 307 -6.92 0.97 11.98
C GLY A 307 -5.61 1.75 12.04
N SER A 308 -5.21 2.22 13.24
CA SER A 308 -3.97 2.94 13.44
C SER A 308 -2.76 2.05 13.21
N TYR A 309 -2.83 0.79 13.67
CA TYR A 309 -1.82 -0.22 13.43
C TYR A 309 -1.57 -0.43 11.93
N VAL A 310 -2.63 -0.56 11.12
CA VAL A 310 -2.51 -0.74 9.66
C VAL A 310 -1.67 0.37 9.04
N TYR A 311 -1.97 1.64 9.35
CA TYR A 311 -1.25 2.77 8.77
C TYR A 311 0.17 2.95 9.35
N PHE A 312 0.34 2.77 10.67
CA PHE A 312 1.63 2.87 11.34
C PHE A 312 2.63 1.80 10.86
N THR A 313 2.15 0.62 10.50
CA THR A 313 2.99 -0.48 10.02
C THR A 313 3.36 -0.37 8.54
N PHE A 314 3.16 0.77 7.86
CA PHE A 314 3.66 0.95 6.49
C PHE A 314 5.19 0.86 6.39
N LEU A 315 5.90 1.09 7.48
CA LEU A 315 7.34 0.88 7.55
C LEU A 315 7.72 -0.61 7.78
N ARG A 316 6.79 -1.44 8.24
CA ARG A 316 7.06 -2.84 8.62
C ARG A 316 7.56 -3.71 7.47
N PRO A 317 7.01 -3.67 6.23
CA PRO A 317 7.54 -4.46 5.12
C PRO A 317 9.03 -4.19 4.82
N PHE A 318 9.49 -2.96 5.08
CA PHE A 318 10.90 -2.59 4.94
C PHE A 318 11.75 -3.24 6.03
N ALA A 319 11.26 -3.27 7.28
CA ALA A 319 11.91 -3.98 8.37
C ALA A 319 11.92 -5.50 8.20
N GLU A 320 10.83 -6.08 7.69
CA GLU A 320 10.74 -7.50 7.35
C GLU A 320 11.76 -7.86 6.26
N MET A 321 11.92 -7.01 5.24
CA MET A 321 12.93 -7.20 4.19
C MET A 321 14.36 -7.10 4.73
N ALA A 322 14.61 -6.17 5.65
CA ALA A 322 15.90 -6.01 6.31
C ALA A 322 16.17 -7.07 7.41
N GLY A 323 15.20 -7.90 7.75
CA GLY A 323 15.32 -8.94 8.77
C GLY A 323 15.30 -8.45 10.21
N VAL A 324 14.79 -7.23 10.47
CA VAL A 324 14.78 -6.56 11.79
C VAL A 324 13.36 -6.20 12.26
N ALA A 325 12.33 -6.81 11.67
CA ALA A 325 10.95 -6.53 12.06
C ALA A 325 10.68 -6.84 13.54
N ASP A 326 11.33 -7.85 14.11
CA ASP A 326 11.16 -8.24 15.52
C ASP A 326 11.96 -7.36 16.49
N ASP A 327 12.89 -6.53 15.98
CA ASP A 327 13.67 -5.57 16.77
C ASP A 327 12.91 -4.25 17.01
N ILE A 328 11.78 -4.08 16.33
CA ILE A 328 10.93 -2.89 16.40
C ILE A 328 9.61 -3.27 17.07
N ASP A 329 9.27 -2.56 18.14
CA ASP A 329 7.95 -2.68 18.75
C ASP A 329 6.91 -2.02 17.83
N TRP A 330 5.96 -2.81 17.32
CA TRP A 330 4.89 -2.35 16.42
C TRP A 330 3.58 -2.02 17.14
N THR A 331 3.51 -2.13 18.47
CA THR A 331 2.31 -1.82 19.25
C THR A 331 1.79 -0.44 18.88
N CYS A 332 0.50 -0.32 18.56
CA CYS A 332 -0.10 0.94 18.12
C CYS A 332 -1.56 1.02 18.60
N PRO A 333 -1.96 2.10 19.30
CA PRO A 333 -1.15 3.22 19.76
C PRO A 333 -0.19 2.83 20.91
N ARG A 334 0.92 3.57 21.05
CA ARG A 334 1.90 3.42 22.14
C ARG A 334 2.42 4.76 22.63
N ASP A 335 2.87 5.63 21.72
CA ASP A 335 3.56 6.88 22.07
C ASP A 335 2.65 8.11 21.90
N THR A 336 1.42 7.93 21.39
CA THR A 336 0.40 8.99 21.38
C THR A 336 0.08 9.41 22.82
N PRO A 337 0.34 10.67 23.22
CA PRO A 337 0.15 11.11 24.61
C PRO A 337 -1.28 10.90 25.09
N ALA A 338 -1.44 10.45 26.35
CA ALA A 338 -2.74 10.09 26.92
C ALA A 338 -3.72 11.28 27.04
N ASP A 339 -3.19 12.48 27.21
CA ASP A 339 -3.93 13.75 27.21
C ASP A 339 -4.29 14.22 25.79
N LEU A 340 -3.45 13.90 24.80
CA LEU A 340 -3.69 14.20 23.40
C LEU A 340 -4.71 13.25 22.76
N TYR A 341 -4.70 11.96 23.13
CA TYR A 341 -5.52 10.91 22.49
C TYR A 341 -7.02 11.26 22.40
N PRO A 342 -7.69 11.73 23.47
CA PRO A 342 -9.10 12.13 23.39
C PRO A 342 -9.36 13.30 22.44
N LEU A 343 -8.39 14.20 22.26
CA LEU A 343 -8.51 15.38 21.40
C LEU A 343 -8.40 15.00 19.92
N VAL A 344 -7.42 14.17 19.58
CA VAL A 344 -7.13 13.77 18.18
C VAL A 344 -8.05 12.66 17.68
N THR A 345 -8.74 11.99 18.60
CA THR A 345 -9.77 11.01 18.27
C THR A 345 -11.18 11.55 18.44
N ALA A 346 -11.38 12.84 18.75
CA ALA A 346 -12.71 13.43 18.75
C ALA A 346 -13.32 13.42 17.34
N ASP A 347 -14.63 13.20 17.24
CA ASP A 347 -15.35 13.30 15.97
C ASP A 347 -15.41 14.78 15.56
N MET A 348 -14.44 15.21 14.75
CA MET A 348 -14.35 16.57 14.24
C MET A 348 -14.31 16.58 12.72
N ASP A 349 -14.94 17.59 12.12
CA ASP A 349 -14.77 17.84 10.69
C ASP A 349 -13.30 18.20 10.42
N PRO A 350 -12.72 17.70 9.32
CA PRO A 350 -11.37 18.09 8.95
C PRO A 350 -11.34 19.61 8.74
N PRO A 351 -10.30 20.31 9.25
CA PRO A 351 -10.21 21.75 9.09
C PRO A 351 -10.18 22.14 7.61
N GLU A 352 -10.82 23.27 7.29
CA GLU A 352 -10.82 23.83 5.94
C GLU A 352 -9.37 24.13 5.52
N ARG A 353 -8.92 23.53 4.41
CA ARG A 353 -7.56 23.72 3.90
C ARG A 353 -7.60 24.74 2.78
N ASP A 354 -6.68 25.70 2.85
CA ASP A 354 -6.37 26.57 1.72
C ASP A 354 -5.90 25.69 0.54
N PRO A 355 -6.64 25.67 -0.58
CA PRO A 355 -6.29 24.84 -1.72
C PRO A 355 -5.00 25.30 -2.39
N ASP A 356 -4.47 26.49 -2.11
CA ASP A 356 -3.23 27.00 -2.68
C ASP A 356 -2.02 26.78 -1.77
N ALA A 357 -2.24 26.50 -0.48
CA ALA A 357 -1.17 26.22 0.47
C ALA A 357 -0.49 24.87 0.21
N ASP A 358 0.81 24.82 0.50
CA ASP A 358 1.56 23.56 0.56
C ASP A 358 1.03 22.69 1.70
N ILE A 359 0.84 21.39 1.44
CA ILE A 359 0.37 20.43 2.45
C ILE A 359 1.40 20.29 3.57
N TYR A 360 2.68 20.27 3.20
CA TYR A 360 3.81 20.16 4.12
C TYR A 360 4.67 21.43 4.04
N PRO A 361 4.60 22.32 5.06
CA PRO A 361 5.34 23.57 5.04
C PRO A 361 6.85 23.34 5.11
N ALA A 362 7.61 24.17 4.38
CA ALA A 362 9.07 24.16 4.41
C ALA A 362 9.63 24.59 5.78
N PHE A 363 10.84 24.14 6.11
CA PHE A 363 11.60 24.70 7.22
C PHE A 363 12.07 26.11 6.87
N ALA A 364 12.06 26.99 7.87
CA ALA A 364 12.48 28.39 7.79
C ALA A 364 13.97 28.57 7.49
#